data_AF-A0A523VGR3-F1
#
_entry.id   AF-A0A523VGR3-F1
#
_cell.length_a   1.000
_cell.length_b   1.000
_cell.length_c   1.000
_cell.angle_alpha   90.00
_cell.angle_beta   90.00
_cell.angle_gamma   90.00
#
_symmetry.space_group_name_H-M   'P 1'
#
loop_
_entity.id
_entity.type
_entity.pdbx_description
1 polymer ?
#
loop_
_entity_poly.entity_id
_entity_poly.type
_entity_poly.pdbx_seq_one_letter_code
_entity_poly.pdbx_strand_id
1 'polypeptide(L)'
;MSDSRWFCRLALLAAVLLSLAPTPHASAQEVDEDLVAQLMGRMSSAAKVGQLFVVTFPGVDVDEEAAITALLRDYQIGGVLLRAENGNIDNDGDTPTQVATLVSDLQQATWDALRAEGGSPTSPYIPLFVAVDHEGNGMPFTAIVSGTTPIPSQMAIGATWNDEYADAVGQVVGHELRAMGINMLLGPSLDVLDTPLPGSAGDLGVRTFGGEPYGVGRMGQAYIGGVHEGSAGRVAVIAKHFPGLGASDRSLDEEAPTVQRTLAELREVDLPPFFAVAQAEDPGERADGFLVSHIRFRGVVATRPASVDSQVLRELLDQPELADWREDGGVTVSDELGLRALRRFYAPNEESFNARRIAREAFLAGNDLLLLSQFALSADWDDQLENAGSTIEFFVQKYEDEPSFRALVDEAVARVLRLKLDLYGGTLTLSAARPDTEAVADEVGSRQEVWAELGRGAVTILSPPSADLAPAPPAAGDNIVIFTDAREDQPCSTCEAVPYIDPTALARVMV
;
A
#
# COMPACT_ATOMS: atom_id res chain seq x y z
N MET A 1 30.57 -45.10 -48.16
CA MET A 1 29.75 -44.63 -47.01
C MET A 1 30.60 -43.84 -45.99
N SER A 2 31.46 -42.90 -46.46
CA SER A 2 32.34 -42.09 -45.59
C SER A 2 32.02 -40.58 -45.68
N ASP A 3 31.53 -40.11 -46.82
CA ASP A 3 31.43 -38.65 -47.07
C ASP A 3 30.15 -37.99 -46.56
N SER A 4 29.08 -38.76 -46.30
CA SER A 4 27.81 -38.21 -45.78
C SER A 4 27.87 -37.85 -44.28
N ARG A 5 28.77 -38.48 -43.52
CA ARG A 5 28.90 -38.22 -42.07
C ARG A 5 29.65 -36.92 -41.76
N TRP A 6 30.47 -36.42 -42.70
CA TRP A 6 31.22 -35.18 -42.52
C TRP A 6 30.34 -33.95 -42.77
N PHE A 7 29.50 -33.99 -43.81
CA PHE A 7 28.51 -32.93 -44.09
C PHE A 7 27.48 -32.78 -42.97
N CYS A 8 26.99 -33.88 -42.39
CA CYS A 8 26.06 -33.79 -41.26
C CYS A 8 26.71 -33.19 -40.00
N ARG A 9 28.01 -33.42 -39.76
CA ARG A 9 28.72 -32.86 -38.60
C ARG A 9 29.02 -31.37 -38.78
N LEU A 10 29.34 -30.91 -39.99
CA LEU A 10 29.50 -29.49 -40.31
C LEU A 10 28.17 -28.72 -40.24
N ALA A 11 27.07 -29.33 -40.69
CA ALA A 11 25.74 -28.75 -40.56
C ALA A 11 25.28 -28.64 -39.10
N LEU A 12 25.58 -29.65 -38.26
CA LEU A 12 25.29 -29.61 -36.82
C LEU A 12 26.16 -28.58 -36.07
N LEU A 13 27.43 -28.41 -36.44
CA LEU A 13 28.29 -27.38 -35.85
C LEU A 13 27.88 -25.95 -36.25
N ALA A 14 27.42 -25.75 -37.49
CA ALA A 14 26.88 -24.46 -37.91
C ALA A 14 25.55 -24.13 -37.23
N ALA A 15 24.69 -25.13 -36.98
CA ALA A 15 23.44 -24.95 -36.24
C ALA A 15 23.67 -24.61 -34.76
N VAL A 16 24.68 -25.22 -34.11
CA VAL A 16 25.05 -24.92 -32.71
C VAL A 16 25.72 -23.54 -32.57
N LEU A 17 26.46 -23.09 -33.59
CA LEU A 17 27.08 -21.76 -33.59
C LEU A 17 26.09 -20.63 -33.92
N LEU A 18 25.01 -20.89 -34.68
CA LEU A 18 23.93 -19.91 -34.87
C LEU A 18 22.99 -19.78 -33.65
N SER A 19 22.91 -20.78 -32.78
CA SER A 19 22.17 -20.68 -31.50
C SER A 19 22.96 -20.00 -30.37
N LEU A 20 24.23 -19.63 -30.61
CA LEU A 20 25.10 -18.92 -29.68
C LEU A 20 25.30 -17.45 -30.05
N ALA A 21 24.59 -16.94 -31.07
CA ALA A 21 24.57 -15.51 -31.32
C ALA A 21 23.71 -14.85 -30.22
N PRO A 22 24.23 -13.87 -29.45
CA PRO A 22 23.40 -13.10 -28.55
C PRO A 22 22.31 -12.44 -29.40
N THR A 23 21.06 -12.82 -29.15
CA THR A 23 19.92 -12.00 -29.56
C THR A 23 20.15 -10.63 -28.94
N PRO A 24 20.04 -9.51 -29.69
CA PRO A 24 19.96 -8.21 -29.06
C PRO A 24 18.67 -8.20 -28.24
N HIS A 25 18.79 -8.53 -26.94
CA HIS A 25 17.84 -8.09 -25.94
C HIS A 25 18.02 -6.57 -25.85
N ALA A 26 17.35 -5.84 -26.74
CA ALA A 26 16.86 -4.53 -26.31
C ALA A 26 15.92 -4.88 -25.14
N SER A 27 16.38 -4.64 -23.92
CA SER A 27 15.71 -5.07 -22.70
C SER A 27 14.33 -4.41 -22.62
N ALA A 28 13.31 -5.07 -22.08
CA ALA A 28 12.02 -4.44 -21.78
C ALA A 28 12.20 -3.12 -21.00
N GLN A 29 13.22 -3.07 -20.14
CA GLN A 29 13.65 -1.90 -19.38
C GLN A 29 14.09 -0.71 -20.27
N GLU A 30 14.73 -0.93 -21.42
CA GLU A 30 15.10 0.15 -22.36
C GLU A 30 13.86 0.74 -23.07
N VAL A 31 12.83 -0.08 -23.29
CA VAL A 31 11.55 0.34 -23.90
C VAL A 31 10.73 1.16 -22.91
N ASP A 32 10.70 0.76 -21.63
CA ASP A 32 10.00 1.48 -20.57
C ASP A 32 10.66 2.82 -20.26
N GLU A 33 11.99 2.90 -20.27
CA GLU A 33 12.71 4.18 -20.08
C GLU A 33 12.40 5.20 -21.19
N ASP A 34 12.32 4.76 -22.45
CA ASP A 34 11.96 5.65 -23.56
C ASP A 34 10.50 6.15 -23.42
N LEU A 35 9.58 5.27 -23.01
CA LEU A 35 8.17 5.65 -22.81
C LEU A 35 7.99 6.64 -21.66
N VAL A 36 8.66 6.41 -20.52
CA VAL A 36 8.65 7.34 -19.38
C VAL A 36 9.20 8.70 -19.81
N ALA A 37 10.33 8.74 -20.51
CA ALA A 37 10.91 9.99 -21.01
C ALA A 37 9.95 10.73 -21.97
N GLN A 38 9.26 10.00 -22.85
CA GLN A 38 8.25 10.56 -23.77
C GLN A 38 7.00 11.10 -23.05
N LEU A 39 6.55 10.45 -21.97
CA LEU A 39 5.46 10.96 -21.13
C LEU A 39 5.91 12.23 -20.42
N MET A 40 7.02 12.18 -19.70
CA MET A 40 7.56 13.32 -18.95
C MET A 40 7.86 14.52 -19.85
N GLY A 41 8.35 14.31 -21.07
CA GLY A 41 8.61 15.37 -22.05
C GLY A 41 7.36 16.13 -22.52
N ARG A 42 6.16 15.58 -22.28
CA ARG A 42 4.86 16.19 -22.61
C ARG A 42 4.11 16.72 -21.39
N MET A 43 4.65 16.53 -20.18
CA MET A 43 4.05 17.01 -18.93
C MET A 43 4.53 18.43 -18.60
N SER A 44 3.63 19.26 -18.08
CA SER A 44 4.00 20.57 -17.49
C SER A 44 4.79 20.39 -16.19
N SER A 45 5.46 21.45 -15.70
CA SER A 45 6.10 21.46 -14.37
C SER A 45 5.12 21.06 -13.28
N ALA A 46 3.91 21.64 -13.32
CA ALA A 46 2.83 21.35 -12.38
C ALA A 46 2.42 19.87 -12.42
N ALA A 47 2.23 19.32 -13.63
CA ALA A 47 1.85 17.92 -13.81
C ALA A 47 2.91 16.94 -13.29
N LYS A 48 4.19 17.22 -13.55
CA LYS A 48 5.29 16.39 -13.02
C LYS A 48 5.31 16.43 -11.50
N VAL A 49 5.29 17.62 -10.92
CA VAL A 49 5.29 17.79 -9.47
C VAL A 49 4.05 17.17 -8.83
N GLY A 50 2.87 17.30 -9.45
CA GLY A 50 1.63 16.69 -8.99
C GLY A 50 1.72 15.19 -8.81
N GLN A 51 2.47 14.48 -9.67
CA GLN A 51 2.64 13.02 -9.58
C GLN A 51 3.32 12.55 -8.27
N LEU A 52 3.95 13.44 -7.51
CA LEU A 52 4.54 13.11 -6.21
C LEU A 52 3.51 13.00 -5.07
N PHE A 53 2.26 13.43 -5.28
CA PHE A 53 1.31 13.61 -4.19
C PHE A 53 0.13 12.64 -4.27
N VAL A 54 -0.13 11.96 -3.15
CA VAL A 54 -1.35 11.21 -2.87
C VAL A 54 -2.12 11.98 -1.80
N VAL A 55 -3.36 12.36 -2.06
CA VAL A 55 -4.11 13.28 -1.18
C VAL A 55 -5.40 12.65 -0.66
N THR A 56 -5.84 13.05 0.53
CA THR A 56 -7.21 12.77 1.00
C THR A 56 -8.16 13.93 0.68
N PHE A 57 -9.47 13.64 0.58
CA PHE A 57 -10.51 14.63 0.28
C PHE A 57 -11.85 14.21 0.91
N PRO A 58 -12.79 15.15 1.18
CA PRO A 58 -14.09 14.84 1.77
C PRO A 58 -15.09 14.29 0.76
N GLY A 59 -15.93 13.37 1.23
CA GLY A 59 -17.15 12.93 0.54
C GLY A 59 -16.89 12.15 -0.75
N VAL A 60 -17.90 12.10 -1.61
CA VAL A 60 -17.86 11.35 -2.89
C VAL A 60 -18.00 12.26 -4.11
N ASP A 61 -18.23 13.56 -3.91
CA ASP A 61 -18.44 14.50 -5.00
C ASP A 61 -17.12 14.82 -5.70
N VAL A 62 -17.14 14.81 -7.04
CA VAL A 62 -15.98 15.13 -7.91
C VAL A 62 -16.35 16.10 -9.04
N ASP A 63 -17.46 16.82 -8.87
CA ASP A 63 -17.91 17.84 -9.83
C ASP A 63 -17.01 19.09 -9.84
N GLU A 64 -17.36 20.11 -10.63
CA GLU A 64 -16.54 21.32 -10.76
C GLU A 64 -16.37 22.11 -9.45
N GLU A 65 -17.29 21.96 -8.50
CA GLU A 65 -17.30 22.65 -7.21
C GLU A 65 -16.65 21.81 -6.11
N ALA A 66 -16.44 20.50 -6.36
CA ALA A 66 -15.84 19.58 -5.42
C ALA A 66 -14.40 19.96 -5.04
N ALA A 67 -14.08 19.67 -3.77
CA ALA A 67 -12.86 20.13 -3.13
C ALA A 67 -11.56 19.56 -3.77
N ILE A 68 -11.66 18.36 -4.37
CA ILE A 68 -10.53 17.66 -5.02
C ILE A 68 -10.27 18.14 -6.46
N THR A 69 -11.27 18.73 -7.12
CA THR A 69 -11.26 19.02 -8.56
C THR A 69 -10.16 20.00 -8.98
N ALA A 70 -9.89 21.02 -8.15
CA ALA A 70 -8.78 21.93 -8.40
C ALA A 70 -7.42 21.21 -8.43
N LEU A 71 -7.21 20.23 -7.53
CA LEU A 71 -5.96 19.47 -7.48
C LEU A 71 -5.80 18.53 -8.69
N LEU A 72 -6.89 17.91 -9.15
CA LEU A 72 -6.89 17.09 -10.36
C LEU A 72 -6.58 17.92 -11.61
N ARG A 73 -7.22 19.09 -11.73
CA ARG A 73 -7.12 19.93 -12.93
C ARG A 73 -5.83 20.73 -13.01
N ASP A 74 -5.46 21.41 -11.93
CA ASP A 74 -4.39 22.41 -11.97
C ASP A 74 -3.02 21.76 -11.75
N TYR A 75 -2.98 20.65 -11.02
CA TYR A 75 -1.73 19.96 -10.65
C TYR A 75 -1.60 18.55 -11.21
N GLN A 76 -2.69 17.91 -11.64
CA GLN A 76 -2.68 16.50 -12.07
C GLN A 76 -1.99 15.62 -11.02
N ILE A 77 -2.52 15.63 -9.79
CA ILE A 77 -1.98 14.87 -8.66
C ILE A 77 -1.77 13.38 -8.98
N GLY A 78 -0.84 12.75 -8.27
CA GLY A 78 -0.43 11.36 -8.48
C GLY A 78 -1.49 10.35 -8.04
N GLY A 79 -2.26 10.66 -7.01
CA GLY A 79 -3.32 9.79 -6.54
C GLY A 79 -4.16 10.34 -5.39
N VAL A 80 -5.07 9.50 -4.91
CA VAL A 80 -5.92 9.75 -3.75
C VAL A 80 -5.90 8.57 -2.79
N LEU A 81 -6.14 8.83 -1.51
CA LEU A 81 -6.37 7.81 -0.47
C LEU A 81 -7.84 7.85 -0.05
N LEU A 82 -8.57 6.75 -0.27
CA LEU A 82 -9.99 6.64 0.09
C LEU A 82 -10.14 6.12 1.52
N ARG A 83 -10.98 6.77 2.33
CA ARG A 83 -11.21 6.40 3.73
C ARG A 83 -12.69 6.54 4.11
N ALA A 84 -13.14 5.67 5.01
CA ALA A 84 -14.50 5.74 5.57
C ALA A 84 -14.72 7.00 6.42
N GLU A 85 -13.72 7.40 7.21
CA GLU A 85 -13.79 8.62 8.04
C GLU A 85 -13.87 9.92 7.23
N ASN A 86 -13.40 9.90 5.98
CA ASN A 86 -13.50 11.03 5.06
C ASN A 86 -14.85 11.07 4.33
N GLY A 87 -15.71 10.06 4.50
CA GLY A 87 -16.94 9.90 3.75
C GLY A 87 -16.73 9.47 2.29
N ASN A 88 -15.59 8.85 1.97
CA ASN A 88 -15.37 8.27 0.64
C ASN A 88 -15.94 6.83 0.53
N ILE A 89 -16.12 6.16 1.67
CA ILE A 89 -16.55 4.76 1.79
C ILE A 89 -17.69 4.69 2.81
N ASP A 90 -18.88 4.27 2.36
CA ASP A 90 -20.07 4.28 3.20
C ASP A 90 -20.16 3.07 4.14
N ASN A 91 -19.60 1.92 3.77
CA ASN A 91 -19.72 0.65 4.52
C ASN A 91 -21.15 0.31 4.99
N ASP A 92 -22.16 0.80 4.26
CA ASP A 92 -23.57 0.47 4.42
C ASP A 92 -24.14 0.11 3.04
N GLY A 93 -24.87 -0.99 2.97
CA GLY A 93 -25.40 -1.52 1.71
C GLY A 93 -24.32 -1.96 0.71
N ASP A 94 -24.52 -1.60 -0.56
CA ASP A 94 -23.66 -1.98 -1.71
C ASP A 94 -22.45 -1.05 -1.85
N THR A 95 -21.56 -1.13 -0.86
CA THR A 95 -20.31 -0.37 -0.82
C THR A 95 -19.37 -0.66 -2.00
N PRO A 96 -19.21 -1.90 -2.50
CA PRO A 96 -18.37 -2.16 -3.67
C PRO A 96 -18.77 -1.34 -4.90
N THR A 97 -20.06 -1.30 -5.24
CA THR A 97 -20.56 -0.49 -6.36
C THR A 97 -20.36 1.00 -6.13
N GLN A 98 -20.57 1.48 -4.89
CA GLN A 98 -20.33 2.88 -4.52
C GLN A 98 -18.86 3.28 -4.71
N VAL A 99 -17.92 2.47 -4.22
CA VAL A 99 -16.47 2.72 -4.40
C VAL A 99 -16.08 2.67 -5.87
N ALA A 100 -16.55 1.66 -6.63
CA ALA A 100 -16.27 1.57 -8.06
C ALA A 100 -16.77 2.79 -8.84
N THR A 101 -17.94 3.32 -8.47
CA THR A 101 -18.50 4.55 -9.05
C THR A 101 -17.61 5.76 -8.75
N LEU A 102 -17.24 5.96 -7.48
CA LEU A 102 -16.34 7.05 -7.08
C LEU A 102 -14.99 6.98 -7.83
N VAL A 103 -14.39 5.79 -7.94
CA VAL A 103 -13.14 5.59 -8.68
C VAL A 103 -13.32 5.90 -10.16
N SER A 104 -14.40 5.43 -10.78
CA SER A 104 -14.74 5.73 -12.17
C SER A 104 -14.84 7.24 -12.40
N ASP A 105 -15.49 7.96 -11.49
CA ASP A 105 -15.72 9.40 -11.61
C ASP A 105 -14.44 10.20 -11.38
N LEU A 106 -13.57 9.81 -10.44
CA LEU A 106 -12.24 10.39 -10.24
C LEU A 106 -11.34 10.27 -11.49
N GLN A 107 -11.32 9.09 -12.12
CA GLN A 107 -10.55 8.87 -13.34
C GLN A 107 -11.13 9.67 -14.52
N GLN A 108 -12.45 9.77 -14.61
CA GLN A 108 -13.15 10.57 -15.61
C GLN A 108 -12.84 12.07 -15.43
N ALA A 109 -12.93 12.59 -14.21
CA ALA A 109 -12.61 13.99 -13.89
C ALA A 109 -11.16 14.33 -14.26
N THR A 110 -10.22 13.42 -13.96
CA THR A 110 -8.81 13.55 -14.37
C THR A 110 -8.64 13.60 -15.88
N TRP A 111 -9.39 12.79 -16.63
CA TRP A 111 -9.37 12.80 -18.09
C TRP A 111 -9.98 14.07 -18.67
N ASP A 112 -11.10 14.54 -18.15
CA ASP A 112 -11.82 15.70 -18.64
C ASP A 112 -11.05 17.00 -18.37
N ALA A 113 -10.36 17.08 -17.23
CA ALA A 113 -9.48 18.20 -16.89
C ALA A 113 -8.38 18.46 -17.95
N LEU A 114 -7.94 17.43 -18.69
CA LEU A 114 -6.93 17.57 -19.74
C LEU A 114 -7.47 18.15 -21.04
N ARG A 115 -8.80 18.27 -21.18
CA ARG A 115 -9.50 18.49 -22.45
C ARG A 115 -10.28 19.80 -22.50
N ALA A 116 -10.02 20.73 -21.58
CA ALA A 116 -10.73 22.00 -21.48
C ALA A 116 -10.98 22.65 -22.88
N GLU A 117 -12.27 22.83 -23.18
CA GLU A 117 -12.87 23.50 -24.35
C GLU A 117 -12.28 23.18 -25.74
N GLY A 118 -12.48 21.95 -26.23
CA GLY A 118 -12.42 21.64 -27.67
C GLY A 118 -11.02 21.63 -28.30
N GLY A 119 -9.97 21.67 -27.47
CA GLY A 119 -8.57 21.60 -27.88
C GLY A 119 -7.98 20.18 -27.91
N SER A 120 -6.73 20.08 -28.37
CA SER A 120 -5.90 18.88 -28.14
C SER A 120 -5.47 18.82 -26.66
N PRO A 121 -5.30 17.62 -26.08
CA PRO A 121 -4.91 17.49 -24.68
C PRO A 121 -3.61 18.25 -24.39
N THR A 122 -3.59 19.00 -23.28
CA THR A 122 -2.45 19.83 -22.86
C THR A 122 -1.33 19.03 -22.18
N SER A 123 -1.68 17.84 -21.67
CA SER A 123 -0.78 16.86 -21.01
C SER A 123 -1.24 15.44 -21.37
N PRO A 124 -0.37 14.42 -21.27
CA PRO A 124 -0.80 13.03 -21.35
C PRO A 124 -1.73 12.67 -20.18
N TYR A 125 -2.67 11.76 -20.43
CA TYR A 125 -3.47 11.16 -19.36
C TYR A 125 -2.63 10.16 -18.57
N ILE A 126 -2.59 10.37 -17.26
CA ILE A 126 -1.94 9.48 -16.29
C ILE A 126 -3.03 9.08 -15.27
N PRO A 127 -3.38 7.79 -15.14
CA PRO A 127 -4.32 7.32 -14.14
C PRO A 127 -3.89 7.72 -12.73
N LEU A 128 -4.86 8.04 -11.87
CA LEU A 128 -4.60 8.21 -10.45
C LEU A 128 -4.20 6.88 -9.83
N PHE A 129 -3.26 6.92 -8.87
CA PHE A 129 -3.28 5.91 -7.82
C PHE A 129 -4.54 6.13 -6.97
N VAL A 130 -5.29 5.06 -6.72
CA VAL A 130 -6.40 5.03 -5.79
C VAL A 130 -5.98 4.06 -4.71
N ALA A 131 -5.59 4.62 -3.57
CA ALA A 131 -5.02 3.91 -2.44
C ALA A 131 -6.07 3.63 -1.36
N VAL A 132 -5.89 2.51 -0.66
CA VAL A 132 -6.65 2.15 0.55
C VAL A 132 -5.77 1.45 1.58
N ASP A 133 -6.12 1.61 2.85
CA ASP A 133 -5.65 0.75 3.93
C ASP A 133 -6.60 -0.45 4.10
N HIS A 134 -6.10 -1.65 3.84
CA HIS A 134 -6.92 -2.86 3.80
C HIS A 134 -6.20 -4.06 4.44
N GLU A 135 -5.81 -3.92 5.71
CA GLU A 135 -4.89 -4.84 6.40
C GLU A 135 -5.52 -6.17 6.84
N GLY A 136 -6.85 -6.23 6.90
CA GLY A 136 -7.61 -7.35 7.48
C GLY A 136 -8.06 -7.08 8.91
N ASN A 137 -8.83 -7.99 9.50
CA ASN A 137 -9.41 -7.85 10.85
C ASN A 137 -10.43 -6.71 10.97
N GLY A 138 -11.28 -6.51 9.96
CA GLY A 138 -12.43 -5.61 10.02
C GLY A 138 -12.07 -4.16 10.41
N MET A 139 -13.04 -3.43 10.94
CA MET A 139 -12.83 -2.04 11.34
C MET A 139 -11.96 -1.92 12.60
N PRO A 140 -11.08 -0.91 12.70
CA PRO A 140 -10.85 0.16 11.71
C PRO A 140 -9.76 -0.16 10.67
N PHE A 141 -9.23 -1.38 10.63
CA PHE A 141 -8.02 -1.74 9.86
C PHE A 141 -8.28 -2.19 8.41
N THR A 142 -9.53 -2.54 8.10
CA THR A 142 -10.03 -2.81 6.76
C THR A 142 -10.95 -1.66 6.35
N ALA A 143 -10.57 -0.87 5.35
CA ALA A 143 -11.36 0.30 4.93
C ALA A 143 -12.75 -0.05 4.37
N ILE A 144 -12.88 -1.18 3.67
CA ILE A 144 -14.11 -1.59 2.97
C ILE A 144 -14.57 -2.92 3.55
N VAL A 145 -15.59 -2.88 4.40
CA VAL A 145 -16.05 -4.05 5.18
C VAL A 145 -17.46 -4.51 4.83
N SER A 146 -18.27 -3.68 4.18
CA SER A 146 -19.59 -4.07 3.69
C SER A 146 -19.51 -4.51 2.22
N GLY A 147 -20.19 -5.61 1.89
CA GLY A 147 -20.23 -6.18 0.53
C GLY A 147 -18.96 -6.90 0.07
N THR A 148 -17.84 -6.75 0.78
CA THR A 148 -16.57 -7.45 0.52
C THR A 148 -16.47 -8.77 1.26
N THR A 149 -15.52 -9.61 0.84
CA THR A 149 -15.20 -10.83 1.56
C THR A 149 -14.48 -10.48 2.88
N PRO A 150 -14.92 -10.96 4.05
CA PRO A 150 -14.21 -10.70 5.31
C PRO A 150 -12.80 -11.28 5.30
N ILE A 151 -11.80 -10.47 5.63
CA ILE A 151 -10.39 -10.85 5.62
C ILE A 151 -9.89 -11.08 7.05
N PRO A 152 -9.24 -12.23 7.34
CA PRO A 152 -8.68 -12.51 8.67
C PRO A 152 -7.57 -11.50 9.03
N SER A 153 -7.23 -11.42 10.32
CA SER A 153 -6.04 -10.67 10.72
C SER A 153 -4.77 -11.33 10.20
N GLN A 154 -3.72 -10.54 9.94
CA GLN A 154 -2.41 -11.09 9.55
C GLN A 154 -1.89 -12.08 10.59
N MET A 155 -2.13 -11.86 11.89
CA MET A 155 -1.71 -12.80 12.93
C MET A 155 -2.48 -14.12 12.85
N ALA A 156 -3.76 -14.10 12.47
CA ALA A 156 -4.52 -15.33 12.25
C ALA A 156 -3.96 -16.11 11.05
N ILE A 157 -3.58 -15.41 9.96
CA ILE A 157 -2.90 -16.03 8.82
C ILE A 157 -1.56 -16.65 9.28
N GLY A 158 -0.72 -15.87 9.97
CA GLY A 158 0.58 -16.34 10.42
C GLY A 158 0.52 -17.49 11.44
N ALA A 159 -0.51 -17.54 12.29
CA ALA A 159 -0.73 -18.64 13.23
C ALA A 159 -0.93 -20.00 12.54
N THR A 160 -1.28 -20.02 11.25
CA THR A 160 -1.42 -21.25 10.47
C THR A 160 -0.08 -21.89 10.09
N TRP A 161 1.00 -21.10 10.07
CA TRP A 161 2.32 -21.50 9.51
C TRP A 161 2.26 -22.02 8.06
N ASN A 162 1.19 -21.70 7.32
CA ASN A 162 1.03 -22.07 5.92
C ASN A 162 0.93 -20.81 5.04
N ASP A 163 1.95 -20.59 4.22
CA ASP A 163 2.04 -19.46 3.29
C ASP A 163 1.03 -19.56 2.14
N GLU A 164 0.52 -20.75 1.81
CA GLU A 164 -0.59 -20.92 0.85
C GLU A 164 -1.86 -20.19 1.30
N TYR A 165 -2.10 -20.06 2.61
CA TYR A 165 -3.23 -19.25 3.11
C TYR A 165 -2.96 -17.76 2.97
N ALA A 166 -1.71 -17.30 3.11
CA ALA A 166 -1.36 -15.90 2.89
C ALA A 166 -1.56 -15.54 1.41
N ASP A 167 -1.11 -16.39 0.50
CA ASP A 167 -1.33 -16.27 -0.95
C ASP A 167 -2.84 -16.25 -1.28
N ALA A 168 -3.60 -17.23 -0.83
CA ALA A 168 -5.04 -17.29 -1.10
C ALA A 168 -5.80 -16.06 -0.57
N VAL A 169 -5.41 -15.53 0.60
CA VAL A 169 -5.96 -14.27 1.10
C VAL A 169 -5.58 -13.11 0.18
N GLY A 170 -4.30 -13.01 -0.19
CA GLY A 170 -3.83 -12.01 -1.15
C GLY A 170 -4.62 -12.05 -2.45
N GLN A 171 -4.91 -13.23 -3.01
CA GLN A 171 -5.68 -13.38 -4.24
C GLN A 171 -7.11 -12.82 -4.13
N VAL A 172 -7.78 -13.03 -2.99
CA VAL A 172 -9.10 -12.44 -2.74
C VAL A 172 -8.99 -10.91 -2.67
N VAL A 173 -8.03 -10.40 -1.91
CA VAL A 173 -7.80 -8.95 -1.77
C VAL A 173 -7.50 -8.29 -3.10
N GLY A 174 -6.52 -8.81 -3.85
CA GLY A 174 -6.14 -8.28 -5.15
C GLY A 174 -7.28 -8.29 -6.16
N HIS A 175 -8.10 -9.35 -6.16
CA HIS A 175 -9.27 -9.45 -7.03
C HIS A 175 -10.33 -8.39 -6.69
N GLU A 176 -10.74 -8.29 -5.42
CA GLU A 176 -11.80 -7.37 -5.00
C GLU A 176 -11.37 -5.90 -5.12
N LEU A 177 -10.12 -5.57 -4.76
CA LEU A 177 -9.59 -4.22 -4.93
C LEU A 177 -9.57 -3.81 -6.41
N ARG A 178 -9.07 -4.68 -7.29
CA ARG A 178 -9.08 -4.43 -8.74
C ARG A 178 -10.51 -4.24 -9.26
N ALA A 179 -11.44 -5.09 -8.86
CA ALA A 179 -12.83 -5.01 -9.31
C ALA A 179 -13.42 -3.63 -9.00
N MET A 180 -13.17 -3.11 -7.80
CA MET A 180 -13.58 -1.76 -7.38
C MET A 180 -12.74 -0.62 -8.00
N GLY A 181 -11.73 -0.93 -8.84
CA GLY A 181 -10.86 0.05 -9.48
C GLY A 181 -9.73 0.59 -8.58
N ILE A 182 -9.60 0.09 -7.36
CA ILE A 182 -8.48 0.39 -6.47
C ILE A 182 -7.22 -0.25 -7.06
N ASN A 183 -6.13 0.51 -7.11
CA ASN A 183 -4.89 0.09 -7.76
C ASN A 183 -3.64 0.30 -6.88
N MET A 184 -3.82 0.62 -5.59
CA MET A 184 -2.74 0.70 -4.62
C MET A 184 -3.23 0.21 -3.24
N LEU A 185 -2.57 -0.81 -2.71
CA LEU A 185 -2.79 -1.34 -1.37
C LEU A 185 -1.68 -0.82 -0.45
N LEU A 186 -2.05 -0.13 0.63
CA LEU A 186 -1.14 0.24 1.71
C LEU A 186 -1.04 -0.91 2.72
N GLY A 187 -0.23 -1.92 2.39
CA GLY A 187 -0.06 -3.17 3.12
C GLY A 187 0.70 -4.21 2.29
N PRO A 188 0.94 -5.42 2.81
CA PRO A 188 0.66 -5.85 4.18
C PRO A 188 1.63 -5.23 5.21
N SER A 189 1.41 -5.50 6.50
CA SER A 189 2.40 -5.18 7.52
C SER A 189 3.49 -6.26 7.53
N LEU A 190 4.74 -5.82 7.44
CA LEU A 190 5.93 -6.65 7.58
C LEU A 190 6.64 -6.39 8.92
N ASP A 191 5.94 -5.76 9.86
CA ASP A 191 6.46 -5.49 11.19
C ASP A 191 6.61 -6.79 11.98
N VAL A 192 7.70 -6.94 12.73
CA VAL A 192 7.93 -8.13 13.57
C VAL A 192 7.59 -7.81 15.03
N LEU A 193 6.51 -8.40 15.54
CA LEU A 193 6.10 -8.25 16.94
C LEU A 193 6.71 -9.36 17.81
N ASP A 194 8.02 -9.29 18.03
CA ASP A 194 8.76 -10.27 18.84
C ASP A 194 8.48 -10.13 20.35
N THR A 195 8.18 -8.91 20.80
CA THR A 195 7.80 -8.61 22.19
C THR A 195 6.47 -7.86 22.24
N PRO A 196 5.32 -8.57 22.31
CA PRO A 196 4.02 -7.91 22.39
C PRO A 196 3.85 -7.13 23.70
N LEU A 197 3.15 -6.00 23.64
CA LEU A 197 2.87 -5.11 24.78
C LEU A 197 1.36 -4.87 24.94
N PRO A 198 0.56 -5.90 25.29
CA PRO A 198 -0.90 -5.80 25.25
C PRO A 198 -1.43 -4.62 26.08
N GLY A 199 -2.21 -3.77 25.44
CA GLY A 199 -2.82 -2.59 26.07
C GLY A 199 -1.95 -1.34 26.06
N SER A 200 -0.74 -1.38 25.48
CA SER A 200 0.02 -0.18 25.11
C SER A 200 -0.54 0.42 23.82
N ALA A 201 -0.55 1.75 23.72
CA ALA A 201 -0.98 2.45 22.50
C ALA A 201 -0.09 2.12 21.29
N GLY A 202 1.17 1.73 21.51
CA GLY A 202 2.10 1.32 20.45
C GLY A 202 2.05 -0.16 20.05
N ASP A 203 1.16 -0.96 20.65
CA ASP A 203 1.07 -2.39 20.29
C ASP A 203 0.38 -2.54 18.92
N LEU A 204 1.00 -3.31 18.02
CA LEU A 204 0.44 -3.64 16.71
C LEU A 204 -0.70 -4.67 16.82
N GLY A 205 -0.79 -5.38 17.94
CA GLY A 205 -1.81 -6.40 18.16
C GLY A 205 -1.77 -7.46 17.07
N VAL A 206 -2.91 -7.72 16.44
CA VAL A 206 -3.07 -8.78 15.42
C VAL A 206 -2.71 -8.34 14.00
N ARG A 207 -2.19 -7.12 13.83
CA ARG A 207 -1.90 -6.50 12.52
C ARG A 207 -0.61 -6.97 11.85
N THR A 208 0.16 -7.84 12.50
CA THR A 208 1.38 -8.47 11.96
C THR A 208 1.17 -9.97 11.76
N PHE A 209 1.90 -10.57 10.81
CA PHE A 209 1.95 -12.03 10.67
C PHE A 209 2.56 -12.75 11.89
N GLY A 210 3.36 -12.08 12.74
CA GLY A 210 3.90 -12.72 13.94
C GLY A 210 5.15 -12.04 14.50
N GLY A 211 5.88 -12.80 15.33
CA GLY A 211 7.08 -12.31 16.03
C GLY A 211 8.40 -12.92 15.57
N GLU A 212 8.39 -13.71 14.49
CA GLU A 212 9.59 -14.37 13.96
C GLU A 212 9.93 -13.80 12.57
N PRO A 213 11.10 -13.16 12.38
CA PRO A 213 11.42 -12.43 11.14
C PRO A 213 11.31 -13.26 9.86
N TYR A 214 11.78 -14.51 9.86
CA TYR A 214 11.73 -15.35 8.67
C TYR A 214 10.28 -15.71 8.30
N GLY A 215 9.46 -16.08 9.29
CA GLY A 215 8.05 -16.37 9.12
C GLY A 215 7.26 -15.17 8.61
N VAL A 216 7.51 -13.97 9.15
CA VAL A 216 6.87 -12.74 8.66
C VAL A 216 7.26 -12.46 7.20
N GLY A 217 8.54 -12.62 6.85
CA GLY A 217 9.00 -12.47 5.46
C GLY A 217 8.34 -13.44 4.49
N ARG A 218 8.23 -14.73 4.87
CA ARG A 218 7.58 -15.77 4.05
C ARG A 218 6.09 -15.49 3.83
N MET A 219 5.37 -15.13 4.89
CA MET A 219 3.95 -14.78 4.80
C MET A 219 3.74 -13.51 3.98
N GLY A 220 4.63 -12.52 4.14
CA GLY A 220 4.63 -11.29 3.36
C GLY A 220 4.81 -11.55 1.86
N GLN A 221 5.82 -12.33 1.47
CA GLN A 221 6.06 -12.70 0.06
C GLN A 221 4.83 -13.37 -0.56
N ALA A 222 4.29 -14.38 0.12
CA ALA A 222 3.12 -15.10 -0.38
C ALA A 222 1.87 -14.20 -0.47
N TYR A 223 1.61 -13.36 0.52
CA TYR A 223 0.50 -12.41 0.47
C TYR A 223 0.63 -11.43 -0.70
N ILE A 224 1.82 -10.87 -0.92
CA ILE A 224 2.10 -9.97 -2.05
C ILE A 224 1.88 -10.70 -3.39
N GLY A 225 2.44 -11.91 -3.52
CA GLY A 225 2.23 -12.79 -4.68
C GLY A 225 0.75 -12.98 -4.98
N GLY A 226 -0.03 -13.32 -3.95
CA GLY A 226 -1.47 -13.47 -4.07
C GLY A 226 -2.17 -12.18 -4.52
N VAL A 227 -1.83 -11.02 -3.95
CA VAL A 227 -2.43 -9.73 -4.37
C VAL A 227 -2.12 -9.44 -5.84
N HIS A 228 -0.90 -9.68 -6.29
CA HIS A 228 -0.52 -9.53 -7.69
C HIS A 228 -1.24 -10.53 -8.60
N GLU A 229 -1.37 -11.79 -8.21
CA GLU A 229 -2.10 -12.79 -8.99
C GLU A 229 -3.60 -12.46 -9.07
N GLY A 230 -4.24 -12.21 -7.93
CA GLY A 230 -5.67 -11.90 -7.84
C GLY A 230 -6.06 -10.62 -8.59
N SER A 231 -5.17 -9.63 -8.58
CA SER A 231 -5.34 -8.40 -9.36
C SER A 231 -4.82 -8.51 -10.79
N ALA A 232 -4.16 -9.61 -11.18
CA ALA A 232 -3.35 -9.72 -12.39
C ALA A 232 -2.43 -8.50 -12.63
N GLY A 233 -1.68 -8.13 -11.59
CA GLY A 233 -0.70 -7.04 -11.57
C GLY A 233 -1.31 -5.64 -11.65
N ARG A 234 -2.56 -5.47 -11.22
CA ARG A 234 -3.32 -4.21 -11.36
C ARG A 234 -3.42 -3.41 -10.06
N VAL A 235 -2.94 -3.98 -8.95
CA VAL A 235 -2.86 -3.35 -7.64
C VAL A 235 -1.39 -3.33 -7.22
N ALA A 236 -0.83 -2.13 -7.02
CA ALA A 236 0.49 -1.97 -6.45
C ALA A 236 0.47 -2.26 -4.94
N VAL A 237 1.45 -3.01 -4.44
CA VAL A 237 1.53 -3.41 -3.03
C VAL A 237 2.63 -2.63 -2.32
N ILE A 238 2.21 -1.75 -1.41
CA ILE A 238 3.10 -0.87 -0.63
C ILE A 238 3.23 -1.42 0.78
N ALA A 239 4.22 -2.29 1.00
CA ALA A 239 4.43 -2.95 2.28
C ALA A 239 4.85 -1.96 3.38
N LYS A 240 4.37 -2.17 4.61
CA LYS A 240 4.52 -1.23 5.73
C LYS A 240 4.91 -1.91 7.03
N HIS A 241 5.44 -1.25 8.05
CA HIS A 241 5.80 0.16 8.11
C HIS A 241 7.33 0.26 8.09
N PHE A 242 7.94 0.49 6.93
CA PHE A 242 9.39 0.48 6.78
C PHE A 242 10.06 1.55 7.69
N PRO A 243 11.14 1.21 8.42
CA PRO A 243 11.89 -0.05 8.44
C PRO A 243 11.48 -1.05 9.54
N GLY A 244 10.32 -0.89 10.17
CA GLY A 244 9.76 -1.77 11.19
C GLY A 244 9.25 -1.02 12.41
N LEU A 245 7.96 -1.19 12.73
CA LEU A 245 7.23 -0.58 13.85
C LEU A 245 7.04 -1.54 15.04
N GLY A 246 7.42 -2.82 14.88
CA GLY A 246 7.09 -3.91 15.82
C GLY A 246 7.62 -3.76 17.25
N ALA A 247 8.71 -3.02 17.45
CA ALA A 247 9.25 -2.70 18.78
C ALA A 247 9.09 -1.23 19.17
N SER A 248 8.09 -0.54 18.60
CA SER A 248 7.77 0.84 18.94
C SER A 248 7.25 0.96 20.39
N ASP A 249 7.54 2.11 21.01
CA ASP A 249 7.18 2.38 22.40
C ASP A 249 5.86 3.16 22.57
N ARG A 250 5.25 3.63 21.47
CA ARG A 250 4.01 4.44 21.43
C ARG A 250 3.39 4.45 20.02
N SER A 251 2.17 4.98 19.89
CA SER A 251 1.49 5.12 18.59
C SER A 251 1.98 6.33 17.79
N LEU A 252 1.99 6.22 16.45
CA LEU A 252 2.20 7.32 15.51
C LEU A 252 1.13 8.44 15.64
N ASP A 253 -0.06 8.10 16.14
CA ASP A 253 -1.15 9.05 16.42
C ASP A 253 -0.91 9.86 17.71
N GLU A 254 0.09 9.48 18.51
CA GLU A 254 0.44 10.15 19.75
C GLU A 254 1.70 11.01 19.63
N GLU A 255 2.79 10.41 19.14
CA GLU A 255 4.11 11.04 18.95
C GLU A 255 5.00 10.12 18.12
N ALA A 256 6.09 10.64 17.52
CA ALA A 256 7.04 9.83 16.78
C ALA A 256 7.61 8.68 17.65
N PRO A 257 7.32 7.41 17.34
CA PRO A 257 7.79 6.28 18.11
C PRO A 257 9.31 6.14 18.05
N THR A 258 9.88 5.59 19.13
CA THR A 258 11.30 5.26 19.16
C THR A 258 11.49 3.76 19.27
N VAL A 259 12.06 3.15 18.23
CA VAL A 259 12.51 1.76 18.26
C VAL A 259 13.89 1.72 18.90
N GLN A 260 14.00 1.00 20.02
CA GLN A 260 15.20 0.92 20.85
C GLN A 260 16.20 -0.12 20.33
N ARG A 261 16.44 -0.14 19.01
CA ARG A 261 17.39 -1.05 18.34
C ARG A 261 18.52 -0.27 17.65
N THR A 262 19.69 -0.91 17.62
CA THR A 262 20.83 -0.54 16.77
C THR A 262 20.56 -0.92 15.31
N LEU A 263 21.30 -0.36 14.35
CA LEU A 263 21.16 -0.78 12.95
C LEU A 263 21.45 -2.28 12.77
N ALA A 264 22.41 -2.84 13.52
CA ALA A 264 22.69 -4.28 13.49
C ALA A 264 21.49 -5.11 13.97
N GLU A 265 20.83 -4.70 15.06
CA GLU A 265 19.63 -5.37 15.55
C GLU A 265 18.44 -5.20 14.58
N LEU A 266 18.29 -4.04 13.94
CA LEU A 266 17.27 -3.86 12.88
C LEU A 266 17.51 -4.84 11.72
N ARG A 267 18.77 -5.03 11.30
CA ARG A 267 19.13 -6.01 10.26
C ARG A 267 18.86 -7.46 10.65
N GLU A 268 18.83 -7.77 11.94
CA GLU A 268 18.57 -9.12 12.44
C GLU A 268 17.09 -9.39 12.68
N VAL A 269 16.27 -8.36 12.96
CA VAL A 269 14.88 -8.53 13.39
C VAL A 269 13.87 -7.83 12.49
N ASP A 270 14.00 -6.51 12.28
CA ASP A 270 12.95 -5.69 11.65
C ASP A 270 13.03 -5.64 10.12
N LEU A 271 14.25 -5.59 9.57
CA LEU A 271 14.51 -5.51 8.14
C LEU A 271 14.40 -6.83 7.36
N PRO A 272 14.65 -8.03 7.93
CA PRO A 272 14.59 -9.28 7.18
C PRO A 272 13.28 -9.50 6.40
N PRO A 273 12.07 -9.19 6.91
CA PRO A 273 10.86 -9.26 6.11
C PRO A 273 10.86 -8.35 4.88
N PHE A 274 11.36 -7.11 5.00
CA PHE A 274 11.48 -6.19 3.87
C PHE A 274 12.52 -6.66 2.86
N PHE A 275 13.63 -7.25 3.32
CA PHE A 275 14.62 -7.88 2.46
C PHE A 275 14.03 -9.07 1.70
N ALA A 276 13.24 -9.91 2.37
CA ALA A 276 12.60 -11.06 1.74
C ALA A 276 11.70 -10.64 0.58
N VAL A 277 10.84 -9.64 0.77
CA VAL A 277 9.94 -9.17 -0.30
C VAL A 277 10.68 -8.36 -1.37
N ALA A 278 11.77 -7.65 -1.05
CA ALA A 278 12.56 -6.96 -2.07
C ALA A 278 13.33 -7.93 -2.97
N GLN A 279 13.84 -9.02 -2.39
CA GLN A 279 14.71 -10.00 -3.05
C GLN A 279 13.98 -11.27 -3.48
N ALA A 280 12.64 -11.27 -3.52
CA ALA A 280 11.88 -12.45 -3.90
C ALA A 280 12.32 -12.94 -5.29
N GLU A 281 12.49 -14.26 -5.45
CA GLU A 281 12.94 -14.86 -6.70
C GLU A 281 11.90 -14.69 -7.80
N ASP A 282 10.62 -14.85 -7.46
CA ASP A 282 9.50 -14.51 -8.33
C ASP A 282 9.24 -13.00 -8.27
N PRO A 283 9.33 -12.26 -9.41
CA PRO A 283 8.95 -10.85 -9.45
C PRO A 283 7.53 -10.57 -8.96
N GLY A 284 6.60 -11.52 -9.11
CA GLY A 284 5.23 -11.42 -8.62
C GLY A 284 5.13 -11.39 -7.09
N GLU A 285 6.12 -11.91 -6.37
CA GLU A 285 6.16 -11.87 -4.90
C GLU A 285 6.91 -10.65 -4.34
N ARG A 286 7.43 -9.78 -5.22
CA ARG A 286 8.15 -8.59 -4.81
C ARG A 286 7.20 -7.46 -4.45
N ALA A 287 7.48 -6.72 -3.37
CA ALA A 287 6.74 -5.50 -3.08
C ALA A 287 7.05 -4.43 -4.13
N ASP A 288 6.04 -3.70 -4.63
CA ASP A 288 6.26 -2.57 -5.55
C ASP A 288 6.82 -1.36 -4.83
N GLY A 289 6.47 -1.21 -3.54
CA GLY A 289 6.88 -0.08 -2.74
C GLY A 289 6.94 -0.35 -1.25
N PHE A 290 7.57 0.58 -0.54
CA PHE A 290 7.58 0.60 0.93
C PHE A 290 7.02 1.90 1.48
N LEU A 291 6.11 1.77 2.45
CA LEU A 291 5.62 2.91 3.23
C LEU A 291 6.61 3.22 4.35
N VAL A 292 7.25 4.38 4.27
CA VAL A 292 8.31 4.83 5.17
C VAL A 292 7.69 5.56 6.35
N SER A 293 7.78 4.97 7.54
CA SER A 293 7.09 5.48 8.72
C SER A 293 7.84 6.56 9.49
N HIS A 294 7.13 7.27 10.37
CA HIS A 294 7.64 8.36 11.21
C HIS A 294 8.37 7.84 12.47
N ILE A 295 9.26 6.86 12.27
CA ILE A 295 9.95 6.15 13.36
C ILE A 295 11.35 6.70 13.59
N ARG A 296 11.72 6.83 14.86
CA ARG A 296 13.09 7.14 15.32
C ARG A 296 13.81 5.87 15.71
N PHE A 297 15.11 5.79 15.39
CA PHE A 297 15.96 4.68 15.77
C PHE A 297 17.13 5.17 16.60
N ARG A 298 17.33 4.56 17.78
CA ARG A 298 18.45 4.93 18.65
C ARG A 298 19.81 4.56 18.05
N GLY A 299 19.84 3.57 17.16
CA GLY A 299 21.02 3.03 16.51
C GLY A 299 21.73 3.93 15.51
N VAL A 300 21.07 4.98 15.05
CA VAL A 300 21.60 5.89 14.03
C VAL A 300 21.90 7.25 14.69
N VAL A 301 22.91 7.96 14.20
CA VAL A 301 23.40 9.23 14.80
C VAL A 301 22.31 10.31 14.86
N ALA A 302 21.23 10.17 14.09
CA ALA A 302 20.16 11.16 13.98
C ALA A 302 18.94 10.88 14.87
N THR A 303 18.39 11.96 15.44
CA THR A 303 17.19 11.95 16.30
C THR A 303 15.92 12.27 15.53
N ARG A 304 15.94 12.21 14.20
CA ARG A 304 14.79 12.57 13.36
C ARG A 304 14.07 11.29 12.88
N PRO A 305 12.74 11.35 12.63
CA PRO A 305 12.03 10.23 12.02
C PRO A 305 12.60 9.87 10.64
N ALA A 306 12.69 8.58 10.32
CA ALA A 306 13.31 8.07 9.08
C ALA A 306 12.70 8.70 7.81
N SER A 307 11.38 8.77 7.75
CA SER A 307 10.60 9.43 6.69
C SER A 307 10.97 10.89 6.40
N VAL A 308 11.63 11.62 7.31
CA VAL A 308 12.08 13.01 7.11
C VAL A 308 13.57 13.19 7.36
N ASP A 309 14.35 12.10 7.34
CA ASP A 309 15.80 12.10 7.52
C ASP A 309 16.51 11.41 6.36
N SER A 310 17.07 12.23 5.46
CA SER A 310 17.80 11.78 4.28
C SER A 310 19.02 10.91 4.57
N GLN A 311 19.63 11.04 5.76
CA GLN A 311 20.78 10.22 6.10
C GLN A 311 20.30 8.83 6.54
N VAL A 312 19.29 8.79 7.43
CA VAL A 312 18.72 7.54 7.94
C VAL A 312 18.06 6.74 6.82
N LEU A 313 17.17 7.36 6.04
CA LEU A 313 16.46 6.65 4.98
C LEU A 313 17.42 6.16 3.90
N ARG A 314 18.43 6.95 3.52
CA ARG A 314 19.48 6.49 2.59
C ARG A 314 20.27 5.32 3.18
N GLU A 315 20.70 5.39 4.43
CA GLU A 315 21.44 4.29 5.07
C GLU A 315 20.62 2.99 5.10
N LEU A 316 19.29 3.08 5.23
CA LEU A 316 18.37 1.94 5.19
C LEU A 316 18.12 1.44 3.76
N LEU A 317 18.00 2.31 2.76
CA LEU A 317 17.77 1.93 1.36
C LEU A 317 19.05 1.45 0.65
N ASP A 318 20.23 1.94 1.07
CA ASP A 318 21.54 1.53 0.55
C ASP A 318 21.98 0.14 1.09
N GLN A 319 21.14 -0.53 1.88
CA GLN A 319 21.39 -1.92 2.27
C GLN A 319 21.46 -2.77 0.98
N PRO A 320 22.48 -3.64 0.84
CA PRO A 320 22.65 -4.45 -0.38
C PRO A 320 21.41 -5.24 -0.79
N GLU A 321 20.60 -5.65 0.20
CA GLU A 321 19.38 -6.39 0.01
C GLU A 321 18.23 -5.57 -0.64
N LEU A 322 18.31 -4.24 -0.58
CA LEU A 322 17.30 -3.33 -1.15
C LEU A 322 17.80 -2.55 -2.37
N ALA A 323 19.12 -2.51 -2.60
CA ALA A 323 19.73 -1.70 -3.65
C ALA A 323 19.19 -2.08 -5.05
N ASP A 324 19.22 -3.37 -5.40
CA ASP A 324 18.74 -3.85 -6.70
C ASP A 324 17.23 -3.56 -6.87
N TRP A 325 16.42 -3.81 -5.84
CA TRP A 325 14.99 -3.49 -5.85
C TRP A 325 14.72 -2.00 -6.09
N ARG A 326 15.52 -1.13 -5.47
CA ARG A 326 15.41 0.33 -5.64
C ARG A 326 15.85 0.78 -7.04
N GLU A 327 16.91 0.19 -7.58
CA GLU A 327 17.40 0.44 -8.95
C GLU A 327 16.40 -0.04 -10.01
N ASP A 328 15.74 -1.18 -9.77
CA ASP A 328 14.70 -1.76 -10.63
C ASP A 328 13.39 -0.96 -10.63
N GLY A 329 13.26 0.05 -9.75
CA GLY A 329 12.14 0.99 -9.74
C GLY A 329 11.24 0.91 -8.51
N GLY A 330 11.60 0.12 -7.49
CA GLY A 330 10.88 0.05 -6.23
C GLY A 330 10.63 1.42 -5.63
N VAL A 331 9.39 1.74 -5.28
CA VAL A 331 8.97 3.09 -4.85
C VAL A 331 8.96 3.23 -3.34
N THR A 332 9.17 4.45 -2.85
CA THR A 332 8.99 4.78 -1.43
C THR A 332 7.87 5.77 -1.27
N VAL A 333 6.98 5.49 -0.33
CA VAL A 333 5.81 6.32 -0.02
C VAL A 333 5.96 6.81 1.40
N SER A 334 5.89 8.11 1.66
CA SER A 334 5.91 8.59 3.05
C SER A 334 4.66 8.10 3.76
N ASP A 335 4.74 7.81 5.06
CA ASP A 335 3.55 7.79 5.91
C ASP A 335 2.80 9.14 5.86
N GLU A 336 1.59 9.17 6.41
CA GLU A 336 0.72 10.35 6.40
C GLU A 336 1.39 11.58 7.05
N LEU A 337 1.70 12.60 6.24
CA LEU A 337 2.52 13.74 6.68
C LEU A 337 1.86 14.66 7.72
N GLY A 338 0.55 14.49 7.95
CA GLY A 338 -0.22 15.18 8.97
C GLY A 338 -0.29 14.46 10.32
N LEU A 339 0.25 13.24 10.42
CA LEU A 339 0.20 12.47 11.67
C LEU A 339 0.81 13.24 12.84
N ARG A 340 0.27 12.95 14.02
CA ARG A 340 0.70 13.60 15.27
C ARG A 340 2.20 13.40 15.53
N ALA A 341 2.75 12.26 15.12
CA ALA A 341 4.16 11.98 15.13
C ALA A 341 5.01 13.11 14.52
N LEU A 342 4.70 13.59 13.31
CA LEU A 342 5.42 14.70 12.70
C LEU A 342 5.00 16.05 13.26
N ARG A 343 3.71 16.28 13.54
CA ARG A 343 3.24 17.55 14.13
C ARG A 343 4.00 17.88 15.41
N ARG A 344 4.09 16.94 16.35
CA ARG A 344 4.84 17.12 17.61
C ARG A 344 6.34 17.12 17.43
N PHE A 345 6.87 16.42 16.43
CA PHE A 345 8.30 16.50 16.12
C PHE A 345 8.71 17.92 15.68
N TYR A 346 7.93 18.56 14.81
CA TYR A 346 8.22 19.92 14.32
C TYR A 346 7.78 21.03 15.29
N ALA A 347 6.66 20.82 15.99
CA ALA A 347 6.10 21.74 16.97
C ALA A 347 5.55 20.95 18.17
N PRO A 348 6.34 20.72 19.23
CA PRO A 348 5.94 19.88 20.38
C PRO A 348 4.62 20.26 21.06
N ASN A 349 4.23 21.55 20.99
CA ASN A 349 2.98 22.07 21.54
C ASN A 349 1.85 22.13 20.50
N GLU A 350 2.08 21.71 19.25
CA GLU A 350 1.12 21.73 18.15
C GLU A 350 0.57 23.14 17.82
N GLU A 351 1.33 24.18 18.11
CA GLU A 351 0.96 25.59 17.88
C GLU A 351 1.12 26.03 16.41
N SER A 352 1.82 25.25 15.58
CA SER A 352 2.05 25.57 14.17
C SER A 352 2.23 24.31 13.33
N PHE A 353 1.79 24.35 12.07
CA PHE A 353 2.01 23.30 11.08
C PHE A 353 2.61 23.89 9.80
N ASN A 354 3.88 23.59 9.54
CA ASN A 354 4.55 24.08 8.33
C ASN A 354 4.52 23.01 7.24
N ALA A 355 3.37 22.88 6.59
CA ALA A 355 3.08 21.92 5.52
C ALA A 355 4.22 21.82 4.48
N ARG A 356 4.65 22.98 3.94
CA ARG A 356 5.73 23.09 2.95
C ARG A 356 7.05 22.51 3.44
N ARG A 357 7.43 22.80 4.70
CA ARG A 357 8.67 22.29 5.29
C ARG A 357 8.59 20.77 5.49
N ILE A 358 7.47 20.28 6.01
CA ILE A 358 7.26 18.85 6.29
C ILE A 358 7.36 18.04 5.00
N ALA A 359 6.58 18.41 3.97
CA ALA A 359 6.61 17.74 2.67
C ALA A 359 7.98 17.81 2.00
N ARG A 360 8.65 18.97 2.05
CA ARG A 360 10.01 19.10 1.49
C ARG A 360 11.01 18.20 2.19
N GLU A 361 10.99 18.15 3.52
CA GLU A 361 11.93 17.31 4.27
C GLU A 361 11.63 15.82 4.08
N ALA A 362 10.36 15.43 3.89
CA ALA A 362 9.98 14.07 3.51
C ALA A 362 10.47 13.70 2.10
N PHE A 363 10.27 14.58 1.12
CA PHE A 363 10.76 14.38 -0.24
C PHE A 363 12.28 14.27 -0.31
N LEU A 364 12.99 15.22 0.32
CA LEU A 364 14.45 15.22 0.37
C LEU A 364 15.02 14.05 1.17
N ALA A 365 14.22 13.41 2.04
CA ALA A 365 14.63 12.19 2.71
C ALA A 365 14.80 11.02 1.73
N GLY A 366 14.03 11.00 0.64
CA GLY A 366 14.08 9.96 -0.37
C GLY A 366 12.72 9.40 -0.79
N ASN A 367 11.61 9.89 -0.21
CA ASN A 367 10.26 9.45 -0.57
C ASN A 367 9.89 9.92 -1.98
N ASP A 368 9.41 9.01 -2.83
CA ASP A 368 8.95 9.33 -4.19
C ASP A 368 7.50 9.83 -4.19
N LEU A 369 6.65 9.25 -3.33
CA LEU A 369 5.27 9.65 -3.11
C LEU A 369 5.07 10.20 -1.69
N LEU A 370 4.28 11.25 -1.58
CA LEU A 370 3.97 11.95 -0.33
C LEU A 370 2.47 11.85 -0.03
N LEU A 371 2.15 11.19 1.07
CA LEU A 371 0.77 11.05 1.58
C LEU A 371 0.35 12.33 2.32
N LEU A 372 -0.44 13.18 1.66
CA LEU A 372 -1.03 14.39 2.23
C LEU A 372 -2.38 14.04 2.86
N SER A 373 -2.33 13.47 4.07
CA SER A 373 -3.49 13.22 4.92
C SER A 373 -3.31 13.84 6.30
N GLN A 374 -4.44 14.16 6.95
CA GLN A 374 -4.49 14.92 8.20
C GLN A 374 -3.67 16.22 8.13
N PHE A 375 -3.62 16.84 6.95
CA PHE A 375 -2.54 17.76 6.54
C PHE A 375 -2.77 19.20 7.03
N ALA A 376 -3.21 19.33 8.28
CA ALA A 376 -3.44 20.57 9.00
C ALA A 376 -3.42 20.34 10.54
N LEU A 377 -3.54 21.41 11.32
CA LEU A 377 -3.79 21.29 12.78
C LEU A 377 -5.26 21.00 13.09
N SER A 378 -6.16 21.52 12.26
CA SER A 378 -7.60 21.31 12.35
C SER A 378 -8.01 20.09 11.52
N ALA A 379 -9.20 19.56 11.81
CA ALA A 379 -9.87 18.58 10.96
C ALA A 379 -10.66 19.24 9.81
N ASP A 380 -10.50 20.55 9.61
CA ASP A 380 -11.21 21.31 8.59
C ASP A 380 -10.64 21.00 7.20
N TRP A 381 -11.51 20.76 6.23
CA TRP A 381 -11.10 20.36 4.88
C TRP A 381 -10.56 21.53 4.06
N ASP A 382 -11.03 22.75 4.29
CA ASP A 382 -10.50 23.93 3.60
C ASP A 382 -9.04 24.15 4.01
N ASP A 383 -8.73 24.05 5.30
CA ASP A 383 -7.35 24.16 5.82
C ASP A 383 -6.43 23.07 5.24
N GLN A 384 -6.89 21.81 5.18
CA GLN A 384 -6.10 20.70 4.66
C GLN A 384 -5.82 20.84 3.16
N LEU A 385 -6.82 21.24 2.37
CA LEU A 385 -6.69 21.40 0.92
C LEU A 385 -5.90 22.67 0.57
N GLU A 386 -6.04 23.76 1.33
CA GLU A 386 -5.18 24.94 1.19
C GLU A 386 -3.71 24.58 1.46
N ASN A 387 -3.44 23.81 2.52
CA ASN A 387 -2.09 23.32 2.81
C ASN A 387 -1.55 22.42 1.69
N ALA A 388 -2.38 21.53 1.14
CA ALA A 388 -2.00 20.65 0.03
C ALA A 388 -1.67 21.47 -1.23
N GLY A 389 -2.60 22.31 -1.70
CA GLY A 389 -2.40 23.16 -2.88
C GLY A 389 -1.18 24.07 -2.75
N SER A 390 -1.05 24.78 -1.62
CA SER A 390 0.07 25.68 -1.38
C SER A 390 1.43 24.98 -1.20
N THR A 391 1.42 23.67 -0.89
CA THR A 391 2.62 22.82 -0.87
C THR A 391 3.01 22.38 -2.26
N ILE A 392 2.04 21.99 -3.09
CA ILE A 392 2.28 21.64 -4.49
C ILE A 392 2.83 22.86 -5.25
N GLU A 393 2.22 24.04 -5.11
CA GLU A 393 2.73 25.29 -5.69
C GLU A 393 4.17 25.60 -5.28
N PHE A 394 4.48 25.38 -4.00
CA PHE A 394 5.84 25.55 -3.48
C PHE A 394 6.83 24.58 -4.14
N PHE A 395 6.44 23.32 -4.37
CA PHE A 395 7.27 22.35 -5.10
C PHE A 395 7.41 22.73 -6.58
N VAL A 396 6.36 23.23 -7.23
CA VAL A 396 6.43 23.73 -8.62
C VAL A 396 7.44 24.87 -8.73
N GLN A 397 7.36 25.85 -7.83
CA GLN A 397 8.33 26.94 -7.80
C GLN A 397 9.77 26.41 -7.63
N LYS A 398 9.98 25.47 -6.69
CA LYS A 398 11.30 24.84 -6.48
C LYS A 398 11.79 24.08 -7.70
N TYR A 399 10.91 23.33 -8.37
CA TYR A 399 11.22 22.60 -9.58
C TYR A 399 11.69 23.54 -10.71
N GLU A 400 11.06 24.70 -10.85
CA GLU A 400 11.39 25.69 -11.88
C GLU A 400 12.67 26.47 -11.55
N ASP A 401 12.86 26.85 -10.29
CA ASP A 401 13.96 27.72 -9.86
C ASP A 401 15.27 26.95 -9.54
N GLU A 402 15.20 25.68 -9.11
CA GLU A 402 16.34 24.93 -8.56
C GLU A 402 16.65 23.66 -9.37
N PRO A 403 17.70 23.65 -10.23
CA PRO A 403 18.02 22.50 -11.08
C PRO A 403 18.29 21.19 -10.31
N SER A 404 18.86 21.26 -9.10
CA SER A 404 19.08 20.08 -8.27
C SER A 404 17.78 19.49 -7.72
N PHE A 405 16.83 20.35 -7.35
CA PHE A 405 15.51 19.89 -6.90
C PHE A 405 14.73 19.28 -8.07
N ARG A 406 14.80 19.92 -9.25
CA ARG A 406 14.23 19.40 -10.49
C ARG A 406 14.68 17.99 -10.82
N ALA A 407 15.99 17.72 -10.72
CA ALA A 407 16.54 16.40 -11.00
C ALA A 407 15.97 15.32 -10.05
N LEU A 408 15.85 15.64 -8.76
CA LEU A 408 15.24 14.73 -7.78
C LEU A 408 13.77 14.46 -8.09
N VAL A 409 13.01 15.50 -8.49
CA VAL A 409 11.60 15.35 -8.87
C VAL A 409 11.48 14.50 -10.12
N ASP A 410 12.27 14.77 -11.16
CA ASP A 410 12.25 14.00 -12.40
C ASP A 410 12.56 12.52 -12.15
N GLU A 411 13.50 12.20 -11.24
CA GLU A 411 13.84 10.84 -10.85
C GLU A 411 12.69 10.12 -10.11
N ALA A 412 12.08 10.79 -9.13
CA ALA A 412 10.92 10.24 -8.40
C ALA A 412 9.71 10.04 -9.32
N VAL A 413 9.40 11.02 -10.17
CA VAL A 413 8.31 10.95 -11.15
C VAL A 413 8.56 9.82 -12.16
N ALA A 414 9.80 9.60 -12.58
CA ALA A 414 10.12 8.49 -13.48
C ALA A 414 9.77 7.13 -12.86
N ARG A 415 10.08 6.91 -11.57
CA ARG A 415 9.69 5.68 -10.87
C ARG A 415 8.17 5.55 -10.73
N VAL A 416 7.49 6.63 -10.34
CA VAL A 416 6.03 6.67 -10.24
C VAL A 416 5.36 6.33 -11.57
N LEU A 417 5.85 6.90 -12.67
CA LEU A 417 5.31 6.63 -14.00
C LEU A 417 5.61 5.22 -14.47
N ARG A 418 6.80 4.67 -14.16
CA ARG A 418 7.13 3.27 -14.44
C ARG A 418 6.16 2.33 -13.74
N LEU A 419 5.95 2.50 -12.44
CA LEU A 419 4.99 1.69 -11.68
C LEU A 419 3.58 1.78 -12.29
N LYS A 420 3.11 2.98 -12.66
CA LYS A 420 1.81 3.12 -13.36
C LYS A 420 1.81 2.42 -14.71
N LEU A 421 2.87 2.51 -15.50
CA LEU A 421 2.95 1.80 -16.78
C LEU A 421 2.90 0.29 -16.59
N ASP A 422 3.62 -0.25 -15.62
CA ASP A 422 3.63 -1.67 -15.29
C ASP A 422 2.22 -2.13 -14.90
N LEU A 423 1.58 -1.37 -14.00
CA LEU A 423 0.20 -1.61 -13.60
C LEU A 423 -0.74 -1.62 -14.80
N TYR A 424 -0.51 -0.88 -15.88
CA TYR A 424 -1.42 -0.83 -17.04
C TYR A 424 -0.89 -1.55 -18.30
N GLY A 425 0.19 -2.33 -18.20
CA GLY A 425 0.78 -3.05 -19.33
C GLY A 425 1.33 -2.11 -20.42
N GLY A 426 1.93 -1.00 -20.03
CA GLY A 426 2.61 -0.04 -20.90
C GLY A 426 1.71 0.96 -21.63
N THR A 427 0.39 0.92 -21.43
CA THR A 427 -0.53 1.89 -22.08
C THR A 427 -1.51 2.48 -21.08
N LEU A 428 -1.46 3.81 -20.91
CA LEU A 428 -2.31 4.57 -20.01
C LEU A 428 -3.55 5.09 -20.74
N THR A 429 -4.69 4.41 -20.57
CA THR A 429 -5.98 4.85 -21.14
C THR A 429 -7.07 4.94 -20.08
N LEU A 430 -8.02 5.85 -20.27
CA LEU A 430 -9.18 5.98 -19.38
C LEU A 430 -9.98 4.67 -19.29
N SER A 431 -10.15 3.97 -20.41
CA SER A 431 -10.91 2.71 -20.44
C SER A 431 -10.25 1.60 -19.64
N ALA A 432 -8.92 1.61 -19.49
CA ALA A 432 -8.21 0.63 -18.68
C ALA A 432 -8.20 1.01 -17.19
N ALA A 433 -8.32 2.30 -16.87
CA ALA A 433 -8.29 2.82 -15.51
C ALA A 433 -9.65 2.81 -14.81
N ARG A 434 -10.77 2.75 -15.55
CA ARG A 434 -12.11 2.72 -14.98
C ARG A 434 -12.56 1.27 -14.70
N PRO A 435 -13.13 0.99 -13.51
CA PRO A 435 -13.77 -0.30 -13.24
C PRO A 435 -15.09 -0.44 -14.01
N ASP A 436 -15.58 -1.68 -14.14
CA ASP A 436 -16.94 -1.96 -14.63
C ASP A 436 -17.92 -1.90 -13.45
N THR A 437 -18.56 -0.75 -13.28
CA THR A 437 -19.46 -0.49 -12.15
C THR A 437 -20.71 -1.37 -12.15
N GLU A 438 -21.10 -1.94 -13.29
CA GLU A 438 -22.29 -2.82 -13.37
C GLU A 438 -21.95 -4.26 -12.96
N ALA A 439 -20.68 -4.68 -13.09
CA ALA A 439 -20.24 -6.04 -12.81
C ALA A 439 -19.64 -6.23 -11.39
N VAL A 440 -19.23 -5.15 -10.72
CA VAL A 440 -18.54 -5.20 -9.42
C VAL A 440 -19.29 -6.01 -8.36
N ALA A 441 -20.61 -5.85 -8.25
CA ALA A 441 -21.42 -6.56 -7.27
C ALA A 441 -21.44 -8.08 -7.47
N ASP A 442 -21.16 -8.56 -8.68
CA ASP A 442 -21.06 -10.00 -9.00
C ASP A 442 -19.63 -10.55 -8.78
N GLU A 443 -18.62 -9.69 -8.79
CA GLU A 443 -17.20 -10.07 -8.62
C GLU A 443 -16.76 -10.08 -7.15
N VAL A 444 -17.33 -9.20 -6.32
CA VAL A 444 -16.91 -8.96 -4.93
C VAL A 444 -17.77 -9.77 -3.93
N GLY A 445 -17.18 -10.21 -2.82
CA GLY A 445 -17.92 -10.83 -1.70
C GLY A 445 -18.25 -12.32 -1.87
N SER A 446 -17.85 -12.93 -2.99
CA SER A 446 -18.23 -14.31 -3.36
C SER A 446 -17.20 -15.39 -2.96
N ARG A 447 -16.01 -15.01 -2.49
CA ARG A 447 -14.84 -15.93 -2.36
C ARG A 447 -14.57 -16.36 -0.91
N GLN A 448 -15.51 -17.05 -0.29
CA GLN A 448 -15.39 -17.49 1.13
C GLN A 448 -14.85 -18.91 1.33
N GLU A 449 -14.56 -19.64 0.26
CA GLU A 449 -14.28 -21.09 0.32
C GLU A 449 -13.03 -21.43 1.18
N VAL A 450 -12.05 -20.52 1.24
CA VAL A 450 -10.78 -20.73 1.96
C VAL A 450 -10.88 -20.47 3.47
N TRP A 451 -11.90 -19.72 3.93
CA TRP A 451 -11.96 -19.21 5.31
C TRP A 451 -12.24 -20.25 6.37
N ALA A 452 -13.01 -21.28 6.04
CA ALA A 452 -13.31 -22.33 7.01
C ALA A 452 -12.06 -23.13 7.38
N GLU A 453 -11.16 -23.38 6.43
CA GLU A 453 -9.93 -24.12 6.66
C GLU A 453 -8.86 -23.25 7.31
N LEU A 454 -8.67 -22.03 6.80
CA LEU A 454 -7.80 -21.03 7.42
C LEU A 454 -8.21 -20.77 8.88
N GLY A 455 -9.50 -20.53 9.13
CA GLY A 455 -10.03 -20.28 10.46
C GLY A 455 -9.75 -21.43 11.43
N ARG A 456 -9.87 -22.69 10.98
CA ARG A 456 -9.49 -23.86 11.79
C ARG A 456 -7.98 -23.96 12.01
N GLY A 457 -7.19 -23.69 10.98
CA GLY A 457 -5.73 -23.71 11.04
C GLY A 457 -5.15 -22.63 11.95
N ALA A 458 -5.84 -21.50 12.08
CA ALA A 458 -5.42 -20.37 12.91
C ALA A 458 -5.69 -20.59 14.41
N VAL A 459 -6.58 -21.51 14.79
CA VAL A 459 -6.91 -21.76 16.21
C VAL A 459 -5.69 -22.34 16.92
N THR A 460 -5.16 -21.57 17.87
CA THR A 460 -4.03 -21.97 18.72
C THR A 460 -4.50 -22.38 20.11
N ILE A 461 -4.38 -23.67 20.44
CA ILE A 461 -4.69 -24.17 21.79
C ILE A 461 -3.51 -23.89 22.72
N LEU A 462 -3.66 -22.91 23.61
CA LEU A 462 -2.65 -22.62 24.64
C LEU A 462 -2.81 -23.49 25.89
N SER A 463 -4.05 -23.80 26.26
CA SER A 463 -4.38 -24.64 27.41
C SER A 463 -5.73 -25.33 27.21
N PRO A 464 -5.86 -26.63 27.53
CA PRO A 464 -4.80 -27.49 28.05
C PRO A 464 -3.75 -27.80 26.98
N PRO A 465 -2.50 -28.13 27.37
CA PRO A 465 -1.36 -28.23 26.44
C PRO A 465 -1.46 -29.39 25.44
N SER A 466 -2.47 -30.25 25.58
CA SER A 466 -2.78 -31.31 24.62
C SER A 466 -4.28 -31.48 24.47
N ALA A 467 -4.74 -31.78 23.26
CA ALA A 467 -6.16 -32.03 22.97
C ALA A 467 -6.75 -33.17 23.83
N ASP A 468 -5.94 -34.16 24.21
CA ASP A 468 -6.36 -35.27 25.09
C ASP A 468 -6.75 -34.84 26.50
N LEU A 469 -6.32 -33.64 26.91
CA LEU A 469 -6.67 -33.03 28.20
C LEU A 469 -7.89 -32.10 28.07
N ALA A 470 -8.38 -31.87 26.85
CA ALA A 470 -9.57 -31.06 26.63
C ALA A 470 -10.81 -31.76 27.23
N PRO A 471 -11.74 -31.01 27.82
CA PRO A 471 -13.00 -31.58 28.27
C PRO A 471 -13.77 -32.19 27.09
N ALA A 472 -14.63 -33.16 27.39
CA ALA A 472 -15.56 -33.68 26.39
C ALA A 472 -16.44 -32.54 25.83
N PRO A 473 -16.80 -32.58 24.53
CA PRO A 473 -17.68 -31.59 23.94
C PRO A 473 -19.06 -31.59 24.65
N PRO A 474 -19.78 -30.45 24.66
CA PRO A 474 -21.11 -30.36 25.24
C PRO A 474 -22.08 -31.38 24.66
N ALA A 475 -22.95 -31.95 25.50
CA ALA A 475 -23.98 -32.91 25.11
C ALA A 475 -25.33 -32.24 24.85
N ALA A 476 -26.23 -32.95 24.17
CA ALA A 476 -27.59 -32.50 23.96
C ALA A 476 -28.31 -32.28 25.31
N GLY A 477 -28.82 -31.07 25.54
CA GLY A 477 -29.47 -30.68 26.80
C GLY A 477 -28.56 -29.97 27.81
N ASP A 478 -27.26 -29.85 27.52
CA ASP A 478 -26.36 -29.02 28.32
C ASP A 478 -26.68 -27.53 28.15
N ASN A 479 -26.59 -26.77 29.25
CA ASN A 479 -26.73 -25.32 29.22
C ASN A 479 -25.36 -24.68 29.01
N ILE A 480 -25.20 -23.94 27.92
CA ILE A 480 -23.96 -23.24 27.58
C ILE A 480 -24.16 -21.75 27.88
N VAL A 481 -23.25 -21.17 28.67
CA VAL A 481 -23.21 -19.72 28.91
C VAL A 481 -22.03 -19.14 28.16
N ILE A 482 -22.30 -18.23 27.23
CA ILE A 482 -21.28 -17.56 26.41
C ILE A 482 -21.10 -16.14 26.96
N PHE A 483 -19.89 -15.81 27.38
CA PHE A 483 -19.49 -14.44 27.68
C PHE A 483 -18.67 -13.93 26.49
N THR A 484 -19.12 -12.86 25.86
CA THR A 484 -18.38 -12.16 24.81
C THR A 484 -18.19 -10.71 25.21
N ASP A 485 -17.06 -10.14 24.81
CA ASP A 485 -16.89 -8.70 24.80
C ASP A 485 -17.84 -8.10 23.75
N ALA A 486 -18.36 -6.91 24.02
CA ALA A 486 -19.22 -6.17 23.11
C ALA A 486 -18.50 -4.86 22.79
N ARG A 487 -17.86 -4.83 21.62
CA ARG A 487 -17.20 -3.65 21.08
C ARG A 487 -18.04 -3.10 19.95
N GLU A 488 -18.14 -1.79 19.88
CA GLU A 488 -18.81 -1.10 18.79
C GLU A 488 -17.79 -0.28 18.01
N ASP A 489 -18.02 -0.15 16.70
CA ASP A 489 -17.26 0.72 15.81
C ASP A 489 -18.22 1.44 14.84
N GLN A 490 -17.75 2.49 14.20
CA GLN A 490 -18.56 3.32 13.30
C GLN A 490 -18.18 3.03 11.83
N PRO A 491 -19.08 2.45 11.00
CA PRO A 491 -18.76 2.04 9.63
C PRO A 491 -18.35 3.17 8.69
N CYS A 492 -18.91 4.35 8.91
CA CYS A 492 -18.66 5.56 8.13
C CYS A 492 -18.82 6.81 8.98
N SER A 493 -18.39 7.95 8.47
CA SER A 493 -18.43 9.25 9.16
C SER A 493 -19.82 9.67 9.67
N THR A 494 -20.90 9.16 9.07
CA THR A 494 -22.29 9.49 9.44
C THR A 494 -23.13 8.31 9.95
N CYS A 495 -22.57 7.10 9.95
CA CYS A 495 -23.26 5.87 10.33
C CYS A 495 -23.47 5.76 11.85
N GLU A 496 -24.48 5.01 12.30
CA GLU A 496 -24.57 4.63 13.71
C GLU A 496 -23.47 3.63 14.08
N ALA A 497 -23.02 3.65 15.34
CA ALA A 497 -22.08 2.65 15.84
C ALA A 497 -22.74 1.26 15.85
N VAL A 498 -22.01 0.25 15.38
CA VAL A 498 -22.48 -1.14 15.26
C VAL A 498 -21.54 -2.08 16.00
N PRO A 499 -22.03 -3.21 16.53
CA PRO A 499 -21.16 -4.18 17.18
C PRO A 499 -20.17 -4.78 16.18
N TYR A 500 -18.89 -4.83 16.54
CA TYR A 500 -17.81 -5.41 15.74
C TYR A 500 -18.06 -6.90 15.43
N ILE A 501 -18.54 -7.65 16.43
CA ILE A 501 -19.14 -8.97 16.29
C ILE A 501 -20.47 -8.91 17.00
N ASP A 502 -21.55 -9.34 16.32
CA ASP A 502 -22.87 -9.33 16.93
C ASP A 502 -22.86 -10.14 18.26
N PRO A 503 -23.42 -9.61 19.36
CA PRO A 503 -23.37 -10.26 20.68
C PRO A 503 -23.99 -11.66 20.71
N THR A 504 -24.83 -11.99 19.72
CA THR A 504 -25.48 -13.30 19.57
C THR A 504 -24.86 -14.17 18.47
N ALA A 505 -23.80 -13.72 17.80
CA ALA A 505 -23.19 -14.42 16.66
C ALA A 505 -22.83 -15.87 16.99
N LEU A 506 -22.12 -16.09 18.11
CA LEU A 506 -21.75 -17.45 18.55
C LEU A 506 -22.97 -18.30 18.88
N ALA A 507 -23.97 -17.74 19.55
CA ALA A 507 -25.20 -18.46 19.87
C ALA A 507 -25.94 -18.89 18.59
N ARG A 508 -25.96 -18.04 17.56
CA ARG A 508 -26.58 -18.35 16.27
C ARG A 508 -25.85 -19.42 15.46
N VAL A 509 -24.54 -19.57 15.64
CA VAL A 509 -23.74 -20.61 14.97
C VAL A 509 -23.91 -21.97 15.66
N MET A 510 -24.21 -21.99 16.95
CA MET A 510 -24.34 -23.22 17.75
C MET A 510 -25.75 -23.85 17.73
N VAL A 511 -26.75 -23.11 17.27
CA VAL A 511 -28.15 -23.56 17.12
C VAL A 511 -28.40 -23.97 15.68
#